data_AF-A0A963B600-F1
#
_entry.id   AF-A0A963B600-F1
#
_cell.length_a   1.000
_cell.length_b   1.000
_cell.length_c   1.000
_cell.angle_alpha   90.00
_cell.angle_beta   90.00
_cell.angle_gamma   90.00
#
_symmetry.space_group_name_H-M   'P 1'
#
loop_
_entity.id
_entity.type
_entity.pdbx_description
1 polymer ?
#
loop_
_entity_poly.entity_id
_entity_poly.type
_entity_poly.pdbx_seq_one_letter_code
_entity_poly.pdbx_strand_id
1 'polypeptide(L)'
;MARTVVVDREHKTRMPYLRGILTRSLQNTGLEFQQAYLMASNLRDQISHLEEISTEELRNRMAQMLALQCNSSVHKRYLAKANGEHTVMVRGIDGNTLPFSRGLHHQLLESLGIPDQKARSITARLHQQFQSACVIEIDYRKLGHLTYQAILESADSRLAQFYLIWSAFRFSERPLIVLIGGVPGCGKSTVSVELASRMQIIRTQSTDMLREVMRMMMPERLSPVLHTSSFNAWTALPESDSNAADHYRAVA
;
A
#
# COMPACT_ATOMS: atom_id res chain seq x y z
N MET A 1 22.95 -4.04 -34.82
CA MET A 1 22.66 -5.22 -33.96
C MET A 1 21.19 -5.20 -33.63
N ALA A 2 20.41 -6.14 -34.17
CA ALA A 2 18.97 -6.21 -33.96
C ALA A 2 18.67 -6.40 -32.47
N ARG A 3 17.72 -5.62 -31.93
CA ARG A 3 17.23 -5.83 -30.56
C ARG A 3 16.13 -6.87 -30.65
N THR A 4 16.39 -8.07 -30.14
CA THR A 4 15.37 -9.13 -30.04
C THR A 4 14.13 -8.58 -29.35
N VAL A 5 12.98 -8.71 -30.00
CA VAL A 5 11.70 -8.24 -29.50
C VAL A 5 11.02 -9.38 -28.73
N VAL A 6 10.66 -9.11 -27.48
CA VAL A 6 9.85 -10.01 -26.66
C VAL A 6 8.38 -9.72 -26.97
N VAL A 7 7.66 -10.74 -27.41
CA VAL A 7 6.24 -10.67 -27.78
C VAL A 7 5.41 -11.39 -26.74
N ASP A 8 4.53 -10.65 -26.07
CA ASP A 8 3.51 -11.19 -25.20
C ASP A 8 2.22 -11.38 -26.01
N ARG A 9 1.87 -12.65 -26.28
CA ARG A 9 0.68 -13.00 -27.05
C ARG A 9 -0.62 -12.82 -26.24
N GLU A 10 -0.56 -12.92 -24.91
CA GLU A 10 -1.72 -12.75 -24.03
C GLU A 10 -2.06 -11.27 -23.84
N HIS A 11 -1.04 -10.43 -23.66
CA HIS A 11 -1.21 -8.99 -23.43
C HIS A 11 -1.03 -8.12 -24.68
N LYS A 12 -0.80 -8.72 -25.86
CA LYS A 12 -0.53 -8.05 -27.14
C LYS A 12 0.56 -6.96 -27.04
N THR A 13 1.56 -7.16 -26.18
CA THR A 13 2.67 -6.21 -26.01
C THR A 13 3.91 -6.68 -26.75
N ARG A 14 4.64 -5.73 -27.34
CA ARG A 14 5.91 -5.95 -28.04
C ARG A 14 6.94 -5.01 -27.44
N MET A 15 7.94 -5.56 -26.78
CA MET A 15 8.98 -4.76 -26.13
C MET A 15 10.36 -5.33 -26.47
N PRO A 16 11.40 -4.48 -26.63
CA PRO A 16 12.74 -5.00 -26.78
C PRO A 16 13.13 -5.76 -25.52
N TYR A 17 13.98 -6.78 -25.64
CA TYR A 17 14.55 -7.44 -24.47
C TYR A 17 15.30 -6.43 -23.59
N LEU A 18 14.79 -6.19 -22.38
CA LEU A 18 15.37 -5.27 -21.41
C LEU A 18 16.05 -6.06 -20.30
N ARG A 19 17.38 -6.16 -20.38
CA ARG A 19 18.22 -6.86 -19.40
C ARG A 19 17.92 -6.43 -17.96
N GLY A 20 17.76 -5.13 -17.71
CA GLY A 20 17.51 -4.60 -16.37
C GLY A 20 16.20 -5.12 -15.74
N ILE A 21 15.16 -5.30 -16.54
CA ILE A 21 13.87 -5.84 -16.05
C ILE A 21 14.06 -7.30 -15.63
N LEU A 22 14.74 -8.11 -16.44
CA LEU A 22 14.98 -9.51 -16.13
C LEU A 22 15.90 -9.66 -14.91
N THR A 23 16.98 -8.89 -14.82
CA THR A 23 17.88 -8.88 -13.66
C THR A 23 17.11 -8.57 -12.38
N ARG A 24 16.25 -7.54 -12.38
CA ARG A 24 15.42 -7.20 -11.22
C ARG A 24 14.42 -8.30 -10.89
N SER A 25 13.81 -8.92 -11.90
CA SER A 25 12.89 -10.04 -11.70
C SER A 25 13.58 -11.24 -11.04
N LEU A 26 14.81 -11.56 -11.47
CA LEU A 26 15.65 -12.61 -10.89
C LEU A 26 16.09 -12.28 -9.46
N GLN A 27 16.48 -11.03 -9.17
CA GLN A 27 16.79 -10.61 -7.79
C GLN A 27 15.59 -10.79 -6.84
N ASN A 28 14.38 -10.49 -7.31
CA ASN A 28 13.16 -10.71 -6.53
C ASN A 28 12.88 -12.20 -6.25
N THR A 29 13.53 -13.13 -6.94
CA THR A 29 13.48 -14.57 -6.62
C THR A 29 14.54 -15.00 -5.58
N GLY A 30 15.35 -14.06 -5.10
CA GLY A 30 16.39 -14.28 -4.10
C GLY A 30 17.80 -14.47 -4.66
N LEU A 31 18.04 -14.10 -5.93
CA LEU A 31 19.38 -14.10 -6.52
C LEU A 31 20.13 -12.82 -6.15
N GLU A 32 21.44 -12.94 -5.92
CA GLU A 32 22.30 -11.77 -5.81
C GLU A 32 22.40 -11.03 -7.16
N PHE A 33 22.65 -9.71 -7.09
CA PHE A 33 22.70 -8.85 -8.28
C PHE A 33 23.67 -9.38 -9.34
N GLN A 34 24.89 -9.76 -8.94
CA GLN A 34 25.93 -10.20 -9.87
C GLN A 34 25.50 -11.47 -10.63
N GLN A 35 24.93 -12.45 -9.92
CA GLN A 35 24.42 -13.68 -10.53
C GLN A 35 23.24 -13.40 -11.46
N ALA A 36 22.28 -12.59 -11.01
CA ALA A 36 21.11 -12.20 -11.81
C ALA A 36 21.52 -11.43 -13.08
N TYR A 37 22.54 -10.58 -13.00
CA TYR A 37 23.06 -9.81 -14.13
C TYR A 37 23.76 -10.69 -15.16
N LEU A 38 24.61 -11.63 -14.69
CA LEU A 38 25.30 -12.58 -15.56
C LEU A 38 24.29 -13.47 -16.28
N MET A 39 23.28 -13.99 -15.58
CA MET A 39 22.24 -14.80 -16.19
C MET A 39 21.43 -14.05 -17.25
N ALA A 40 21.00 -12.82 -16.95
CA ALA A 40 20.27 -12.00 -17.91
C ALA A 40 21.14 -11.58 -19.12
N SER A 41 22.47 -11.49 -18.94
CA SER A 41 23.39 -11.23 -20.06
C SER A 41 23.59 -12.47 -20.92
N ASN A 42 23.82 -13.62 -20.31
CA ASN A 42 23.95 -14.89 -21.02
C ASN A 42 22.69 -15.23 -21.83
N LEU A 43 21.50 -15.00 -21.25
CA LEU A 43 20.24 -15.19 -21.98
C LEU A 43 20.13 -14.24 -23.18
N ARG A 44 20.56 -12.97 -23.02
CA ARG A 44 20.60 -12.00 -24.12
C ARG A 44 21.47 -12.49 -25.28
N ASP A 45 22.65 -13.00 -24.96
CA ASP A 45 23.60 -13.46 -25.97
C ASP A 45 23.03 -14.70 -26.69
N GLN A 46 22.37 -15.59 -25.96
CA GLN A 46 21.68 -16.75 -26.54
C GLN A 46 20.51 -16.37 -27.45
N ILE A 47 19.77 -15.29 -27.19
CA ILE A 47 18.62 -14.88 -28.02
C ILE A 47 18.98 -13.84 -29.08
N SER A 48 20.23 -13.38 -29.13
CA SER A 48 20.68 -12.27 -29.99
C SER A 48 20.51 -12.53 -31.50
N HIS A 49 20.43 -13.81 -31.90
CA HIS A 49 20.19 -14.23 -33.28
C HIS A 49 18.71 -14.24 -33.66
N LEU A 50 17.80 -14.14 -32.69
CA LEU A 50 16.36 -14.11 -32.91
C LEU A 50 15.88 -12.67 -33.07
N GLU A 51 15.04 -12.44 -34.08
CA GLU A 51 14.35 -11.15 -34.24
C GLU A 51 13.22 -11.02 -33.21
N GLU A 52 12.47 -12.11 -32.98
CA GLU A 52 11.37 -12.17 -32.04
C GLU A 52 11.42 -13.43 -31.16
N ILE A 53 11.03 -13.28 -29.91
CA ILE A 53 10.87 -14.39 -28.96
C ILE A 53 9.58 -14.18 -28.16
N SER A 54 8.81 -15.24 -27.92
CA SER A 54 7.62 -15.12 -27.07
C SER A 54 8.01 -15.00 -25.59
N THR A 55 7.17 -14.37 -24.77
CA THR A 55 7.40 -14.30 -23.33
C THR A 55 7.49 -15.69 -22.69
N GLU A 56 6.70 -16.68 -23.15
CA GLU A 56 6.79 -18.07 -22.68
C GLU A 56 8.13 -18.73 -23.03
N GLU A 57 8.60 -18.59 -24.27
CA GLU A 57 9.86 -19.20 -24.71
C GLU A 57 11.05 -18.58 -23.98
N LEU A 58 11.04 -17.25 -23.78
CA LEU A 58 12.02 -16.56 -22.95
C LEU A 58 12.02 -17.08 -21.50
N ARG A 59 10.83 -17.30 -20.92
CA ARG A 59 10.68 -17.86 -19.56
C ARG A 59 11.23 -19.27 -19.48
N ASN A 60 10.90 -20.14 -20.43
CA ASN A 60 11.35 -21.54 -20.46
C ASN A 60 12.87 -21.64 -20.52
N ARG A 61 13.52 -20.85 -21.38
CA ARG A 61 14.98 -20.80 -21.47
C ARG A 61 15.62 -20.34 -20.17
N MET A 62 15.09 -19.29 -19.55
CA MET A 62 15.58 -18.83 -18.25
C MET A 62 15.35 -19.87 -17.14
N ALA A 63 14.22 -20.57 -17.14
CA ALA A 63 13.96 -21.66 -16.18
C ALA A 63 14.98 -22.80 -16.33
N GLN A 64 15.27 -23.22 -17.57
CA GLN A 64 16.31 -24.23 -17.84
C GLN A 64 17.69 -23.79 -17.36
N MET A 65 18.07 -22.52 -17.60
CA MET A 65 19.33 -21.97 -17.09
C MET A 65 19.38 -21.97 -15.55
N LEU A 66 18.28 -21.61 -14.88
CA LEU A 66 18.18 -21.66 -13.42
C LEU A 66 18.24 -23.09 -12.87
N ALA A 67 17.69 -24.07 -13.58
CA ALA A 67 17.77 -25.48 -13.19
C ALA A 67 19.21 -26.02 -13.21
N LEU A 68 20.03 -25.53 -14.15
CA LEU A 68 21.42 -25.96 -14.33
C LEU A 68 22.40 -25.24 -13.40
N GLN A 69 22.16 -23.97 -13.08
CA GLN A 69 23.14 -23.10 -12.43
C GLN A 69 22.75 -22.65 -11.02
N CYS A 70 21.55 -22.96 -10.53
CA CYS A 70 21.06 -22.50 -9.23
C CYS A 70 20.40 -23.60 -8.40
N ASN A 71 20.28 -23.32 -7.09
CA ASN A 71 19.60 -24.20 -6.14
C ASN A 71 18.12 -24.43 -6.54
N SER A 72 17.61 -25.64 -6.25
CA SER A 72 16.23 -26.03 -6.58
C SER A 72 15.16 -25.08 -6.01
N SER A 73 15.47 -24.35 -4.94
CA SER A 73 14.59 -23.36 -4.32
C SER A 73 14.43 -22.07 -5.15
N VAL A 74 15.45 -21.63 -5.88
CA VAL A 74 15.35 -20.46 -6.78
C VAL A 74 14.57 -20.83 -8.03
N HIS A 75 14.89 -22.00 -8.61
CA HIS A 75 14.17 -22.53 -9.77
C HIS A 75 12.67 -22.72 -9.49
N LYS A 76 12.31 -23.32 -8.34
CA LYS A 76 10.90 -23.44 -7.91
C LYS A 76 10.22 -22.08 -7.73
N ARG A 77 10.90 -21.08 -7.15
CA ARG A 77 10.35 -19.72 -6.97
C ARG A 77 10.16 -18.99 -8.30
N TYR A 78 11.09 -19.14 -9.24
CA TYR A 78 10.99 -18.59 -10.57
C TYR A 78 9.83 -19.22 -11.36
N LEU A 79 9.71 -20.55 -11.33
CA LEU A 79 8.60 -21.27 -11.97
C LEU A 79 7.24 -20.98 -11.32
N ALA A 80 7.18 -20.87 -9.99
CA ALA A 80 5.95 -20.48 -9.29
C ALA A 80 5.45 -19.10 -9.74
N LYS A 81 6.38 -18.16 -9.97
CA LYS A 81 6.08 -16.84 -10.52
C LYS A 81 5.73 -16.88 -12.02
N ALA A 82 6.31 -17.82 -12.78
CA ALA A 82 6.10 -17.97 -14.21
C ALA A 82 4.81 -18.73 -14.59
N ASN A 83 4.36 -19.66 -13.73
CA ASN A 83 3.21 -20.55 -13.98
C ASN A 83 1.89 -20.08 -13.35
N GLY A 84 1.84 -19.00 -12.56
CA GLY A 84 0.64 -18.76 -11.74
C GLY A 84 0.44 -17.38 -11.11
N GLU A 85 1.08 -16.32 -11.59
CA GLU A 85 0.70 -14.96 -11.16
C GLU A 85 0.58 -14.03 -12.37
N HIS A 86 -0.48 -14.21 -13.18
CA HIS A 86 -1.05 -13.06 -13.88
C HIS A 86 -1.32 -12.01 -12.81
N THR A 87 -0.56 -10.92 -12.85
CA THR A 87 -0.71 -9.86 -11.87
C THR A 87 -2.04 -9.19 -12.15
N VAL A 88 -3.04 -9.47 -11.32
CA VAL A 88 -4.39 -8.91 -11.46
C VAL A 88 -4.27 -7.40 -11.51
N MET A 89 -4.75 -6.81 -12.60
CA MET A 89 -4.71 -5.37 -12.79
C MET A 89 -5.98 -4.75 -12.21
N VAL A 90 -5.83 -3.79 -11.30
CA VAL A 90 -6.94 -3.05 -10.70
C VAL A 90 -7.12 -1.73 -11.45
N ARG A 91 -8.28 -1.55 -12.06
CA ARG A 91 -8.66 -0.29 -12.70
C ARG A 91 -9.16 0.68 -11.62
N GLY A 92 -8.42 1.75 -11.42
CA GLY A 92 -8.79 2.85 -10.52
C GLY A 92 -9.92 3.71 -11.10
N ILE A 93 -10.54 4.51 -10.24
CA ILE A 93 -11.63 5.43 -10.64
C ILE A 93 -11.13 6.49 -11.62
N ASP A 94 -9.85 6.87 -11.50
CA ASP A 94 -9.19 7.89 -12.33
C ASP A 94 -8.76 7.36 -13.71
N GLY A 95 -9.13 6.11 -14.05
CA GLY A 95 -8.74 5.44 -15.29
C GLY A 95 -7.34 4.81 -15.29
N ASN A 96 -6.55 5.04 -14.24
CA ASN A 96 -5.24 4.41 -14.08
C ASN A 96 -5.38 2.94 -13.68
N THR A 97 -4.60 2.07 -14.32
CA THR A 97 -4.58 0.64 -14.00
C THR A 97 -3.30 0.29 -13.25
N LEU A 98 -3.44 -0.27 -12.05
CA LEU A 98 -2.32 -0.62 -11.17
C LEU A 98 -2.37 -2.12 -10.82
N PRO A 99 -1.21 -2.78 -10.63
CA PRO A 99 -1.20 -4.16 -10.18
C PRO A 99 -1.79 -4.29 -8.77
N PHE A 100 -2.59 -5.34 -8.54
CA PHE A 100 -3.09 -5.69 -7.21
C PHE A 100 -1.93 -5.99 -6.27
N SER A 101 -1.64 -5.06 -5.37
CA SER A 101 -0.61 -5.23 -4.36
C SER A 101 -1.18 -5.91 -3.12
N ARG A 102 -0.78 -7.17 -2.92
CA ARG A 102 -1.09 -7.94 -1.70
C ARG A 102 -0.64 -7.22 -0.44
N GLY A 103 0.53 -6.56 -0.48
CA GLY A 103 1.06 -5.79 0.65
C GLY A 103 0.18 -4.59 0.99
N LEU A 104 -0.24 -3.82 -0.02
CA LEU A 104 -1.12 -2.67 0.21
C LEU A 104 -2.52 -3.10 0.69
N HIS A 105 -3.06 -4.18 0.13
CA HIS A 105 -4.34 -4.72 0.58
C HIS A 105 -4.27 -5.22 2.04
N HIS A 106 -3.21 -5.94 2.40
CA HIS A 106 -2.97 -6.40 3.77
C HIS A 106 -2.86 -5.21 4.75
N GLN A 107 -2.04 -4.22 4.44
CA GLN A 107 -1.86 -3.03 5.27
C GLN A 107 -3.17 -2.25 5.43
N LEU A 108 -3.98 -2.17 4.38
CA LEU A 108 -5.31 -1.57 4.45
C LEU A 108 -6.19 -2.30 5.47
N LEU A 109 -6.21 -3.64 5.47
CA LEU A 109 -6.99 -4.40 6.44
C LEU A 109 -6.50 -4.18 7.88
N GLU A 110 -5.19 -4.14 8.10
CA GLU A 110 -4.62 -3.86 9.42
C GLU A 110 -4.95 -2.45 9.92
N SER A 111 -4.97 -1.46 9.02
CA SER A 111 -5.36 -0.08 9.36
C SER A 111 -6.81 0.05 9.83
N LEU A 112 -7.67 -0.89 9.45
CA LEU A 112 -9.06 -1.01 9.92
C LEU A 112 -9.16 -1.71 11.28
N GLY A 113 -8.04 -2.16 11.84
CA GLY A 113 -7.98 -2.91 13.10
C GLY A 113 -8.17 -4.42 12.93
N ILE A 114 -8.09 -4.96 11.71
CA ILE A 114 -8.13 -6.42 11.49
C ILE A 114 -6.79 -7.03 11.94
N PRO A 115 -6.78 -8.08 12.78
CA PRO A 115 -5.53 -8.74 13.21
C PRO A 115 -4.71 -9.26 12.03
N ASP A 116 -3.37 -9.17 12.10
CA ASP A 116 -2.43 -9.56 11.02
C ASP A 116 -2.75 -10.94 10.43
N GLN A 117 -2.97 -11.96 11.26
CA GLN A 117 -3.27 -13.31 10.79
C GLN A 117 -4.55 -13.37 9.92
N LYS A 118 -5.59 -12.60 10.30
CA LYS A 118 -6.83 -12.49 9.52
C LYS A 118 -6.65 -11.63 8.28
N ALA A 119 -5.90 -10.54 8.36
CA ALA A 119 -5.58 -9.70 7.21
C ALA A 119 -4.83 -10.49 6.12
N ARG A 120 -3.86 -11.32 6.53
CA ARG A 120 -3.13 -12.24 5.63
C ARG A 120 -4.07 -13.26 4.99
N SER A 121 -4.94 -13.89 5.78
CA SER A 121 -5.84 -14.93 5.27
C SER A 121 -6.85 -14.36 4.27
N ILE A 122 -7.46 -13.20 4.56
CA ILE A 122 -8.38 -12.51 3.65
C ILE A 122 -7.67 -12.15 2.34
N THR A 123 -6.47 -11.56 2.43
CA THR A 123 -5.69 -11.17 1.25
C THR A 123 -5.27 -12.37 0.41
N ALA A 124 -4.81 -13.45 1.06
CA ALA A 124 -4.41 -14.68 0.37
C ALA A 124 -5.60 -15.33 -0.33
N ARG A 125 -6.76 -15.37 0.33
CA ARG A 125 -8.00 -15.93 -0.22
C ARG A 125 -8.48 -15.16 -1.44
N LEU A 126 -8.51 -13.83 -1.39
CA LEU A 126 -8.86 -13.00 -2.54
C LEU A 126 -7.90 -13.23 -3.71
N HIS A 127 -6.61 -13.30 -3.43
CA HIS A 127 -5.61 -13.57 -4.47
C HIS A 127 -5.80 -14.94 -5.11
N GLN A 128 -6.05 -15.98 -4.30
CA GLN A 128 -6.32 -17.33 -4.79
C GLN A 128 -7.61 -17.36 -5.63
N GLN A 129 -8.66 -16.63 -5.22
CA GLN A 129 -9.89 -16.49 -6.01
C GLN A 129 -9.61 -15.88 -7.39
N PHE A 130 -8.78 -14.83 -7.44
CA PHE A 130 -8.40 -14.21 -8.71
C PHE A 130 -7.61 -15.15 -9.61
N GLN A 131 -6.69 -15.94 -9.02
CA GLN A 131 -5.94 -16.96 -9.76
C GLN A 131 -6.87 -18.05 -10.30
N SER A 132 -7.76 -18.61 -9.48
CA SER A 132 -8.66 -19.69 -9.89
C SER A 132 -9.67 -19.26 -10.95
N ALA A 133 -10.08 -17.99 -10.93
CA ALA A 133 -11.02 -17.44 -11.91
C ALA A 133 -10.32 -16.81 -13.13
N CYS A 134 -8.99 -16.92 -13.23
CA CYS A 134 -8.17 -16.31 -14.29
C CYS A 134 -8.49 -14.82 -14.52
N VAL A 135 -8.67 -14.06 -13.43
CA VAL A 135 -9.00 -12.64 -13.51
C VAL A 135 -7.75 -11.86 -13.91
N ILE A 136 -7.77 -11.26 -15.09
CA ILE A 136 -6.66 -10.45 -15.60
C ILE A 136 -6.81 -8.98 -15.17
N GLU A 137 -8.06 -8.49 -15.13
CA GLU A 137 -8.39 -7.13 -14.75
C GLU A 137 -9.65 -7.09 -13.87
N ILE A 138 -9.65 -6.23 -12.84
CA ILE A 138 -10.77 -6.00 -11.94
C ILE A 138 -10.98 -4.52 -11.69
N ASP A 139 -12.24 -4.11 -11.67
CA ASP A 139 -12.62 -2.74 -11.33
C ASP A 139 -12.48 -2.49 -9.82
N TYR A 140 -12.04 -1.30 -9.40
CA TYR A 140 -11.85 -0.98 -7.98
C TYR A 140 -13.12 -1.20 -7.16
N ARG A 141 -14.30 -0.87 -7.71
CA ARG A 141 -15.59 -1.09 -7.04
C ARG A 141 -15.85 -2.56 -6.78
N LYS A 142 -15.51 -3.41 -7.76
CA LYS A 142 -15.70 -4.86 -7.64
C LYS A 142 -14.71 -5.46 -6.66
N LEU A 143 -13.45 -5.03 -6.71
CA LEU A 143 -12.45 -5.40 -5.70
C LEU A 143 -12.94 -5.03 -4.29
N GLY A 144 -13.44 -3.82 -4.10
CA GLY A 144 -13.90 -3.38 -2.79
C GLY A 144 -15.12 -4.15 -2.28
N HIS A 145 -16.04 -4.53 -3.18
CA HIS A 145 -17.15 -5.41 -2.81
C HIS A 145 -16.67 -6.80 -2.37
N LEU A 146 -15.70 -7.38 -3.08
CA LEU A 146 -15.12 -8.68 -2.71
C LEU A 146 -14.36 -8.59 -1.38
N THR A 147 -13.62 -7.51 -1.15
CA THR A 147 -12.96 -7.24 0.13
C THR A 147 -13.99 -7.12 1.26
N TYR A 148 -15.07 -6.36 1.06
CA TYR A 148 -16.16 -6.24 2.04
C TYR A 148 -16.78 -7.59 2.39
N GLN A 149 -17.15 -8.39 1.38
CA GLN A 149 -17.69 -9.74 1.59
C GLN A 149 -16.69 -10.61 2.35
N ALA A 150 -15.41 -10.53 1.99
CA ALA A 150 -14.38 -11.33 2.61
C ALA A 150 -14.16 -10.97 4.09
N ILE A 151 -14.28 -9.68 4.44
CA ILE A 151 -14.25 -9.21 5.84
C ILE A 151 -15.49 -9.70 6.58
N LEU A 152 -16.68 -9.59 5.99
CA LEU A 152 -17.94 -10.00 6.63
C LEU A 152 -17.96 -11.50 6.99
N GLU A 153 -17.36 -12.34 6.14
CA GLU A 153 -17.28 -13.79 6.37
C GLU A 153 -16.20 -14.19 7.39
N SER A 154 -15.11 -13.41 7.51
CA SER A 154 -13.91 -13.80 8.28
C SER A 154 -13.70 -12.99 9.57
N ALA A 155 -14.41 -11.86 9.70
CA ALA A 155 -14.25 -10.90 10.77
C ALA A 155 -15.62 -10.37 11.27
N ASP A 156 -15.59 -9.31 12.08
CA ASP A 156 -16.80 -8.70 12.63
C ASP A 156 -17.51 -7.85 11.57
N SER A 157 -18.85 -7.94 11.54
CA SER A 157 -19.77 -7.03 10.85
C SER A 157 -19.40 -5.54 11.01
N ARG A 158 -18.94 -5.13 12.20
CA ARG A 158 -18.50 -3.75 12.48
C ARG A 158 -17.29 -3.36 11.64
N LEU A 159 -16.32 -4.26 11.47
CA LEU A 159 -15.12 -4.03 10.66
C LEU A 159 -15.46 -3.94 9.17
N ALA A 160 -16.45 -4.71 8.72
CA ALA A 160 -16.96 -4.61 7.36
C ALA A 160 -17.66 -3.25 7.11
N GLN A 161 -18.39 -2.72 8.09
CA GLN A 161 -18.96 -1.37 8.01
C GLN A 161 -17.86 -0.29 8.02
N PHE A 162 -16.85 -0.41 8.90
CA PHE A 162 -15.71 0.51 8.91
C PHE A 162 -14.96 0.52 7.58
N TYR A 163 -14.83 -0.63 6.91
CA TYR A 163 -14.26 -0.68 5.56
C TYR A 163 -15.03 0.20 4.57
N LEU A 164 -16.36 0.17 4.59
CA LEU A 164 -17.18 1.01 3.71
C LEU A 164 -17.03 2.50 4.03
N ILE A 165 -17.03 2.87 5.31
CA ILE A 165 -16.82 4.24 5.76
C ILE A 165 -15.45 4.74 5.34
N TRP A 166 -14.40 3.93 5.55
CA TRP A 166 -13.04 4.26 5.18
C TRP A 166 -12.85 4.40 3.67
N SER A 167 -13.45 3.48 2.90
CA SER A 167 -13.45 3.54 1.44
C SER A 167 -14.14 4.83 0.96
N ALA A 168 -15.34 5.13 1.46
CA ALA A 168 -16.06 6.36 1.13
C ALA A 168 -15.27 7.62 1.51
N PHE A 169 -14.63 7.61 2.69
CA PHE A 169 -13.78 8.71 3.14
C PHE A 169 -12.60 8.94 2.18
N ARG A 170 -11.89 7.88 1.75
CA ARG A 170 -10.77 7.99 0.80
C ARG A 170 -11.16 8.60 -0.54
N PHE A 171 -12.40 8.41 -0.98
CA PHE A 171 -12.93 9.02 -2.21
C PHE A 171 -13.54 10.40 -2.02
N SER A 172 -13.68 10.87 -0.78
CA SER A 172 -14.30 12.17 -0.52
C SER A 172 -13.38 13.37 -0.77
N GLU A 173 -12.09 13.14 -1.02
CA GLU A 173 -11.03 14.16 -1.12
C GLU A 173 -10.90 15.07 0.11
N ARG A 174 -11.56 14.73 1.22
CA ARG A 174 -11.53 15.52 2.46
C ARG A 174 -10.27 15.22 3.26
N PRO A 175 -9.61 16.23 3.84
CA PRO A 175 -8.47 16.01 4.71
C PRO A 175 -8.91 15.34 6.03
N LEU A 176 -8.16 14.33 6.47
CA LEU A 176 -8.28 13.77 7.83
C LEU A 176 -7.33 14.52 8.76
N ILE A 177 -7.87 15.17 9.78
CA ILE A 177 -7.08 15.78 10.85
C ILE A 177 -7.33 14.99 12.13
N VAL A 178 -6.27 14.40 12.69
CA VAL A 178 -6.33 13.68 13.98
C VAL A 178 -5.57 14.48 15.01
N LEU A 179 -6.28 14.95 16.05
CA LEU A 179 -5.70 15.67 17.17
C LEU A 179 -5.61 14.75 18.38
N ILE A 180 -4.40 14.54 18.90
CA ILE A 180 -4.16 13.68 20.07
C ILE A 180 -3.83 14.56 21.28
N GLY A 181 -4.82 14.70 22.17
CA GLY A 181 -4.71 15.44 23.43
C GLY A 181 -4.42 14.53 24.62
N GLY A 182 -3.96 15.11 25.73
CA GLY A 182 -3.71 14.40 26.98
C GLY A 182 -2.59 14.99 27.85
N VAL A 183 -2.50 14.51 29.09
CA VAL A 183 -1.54 14.97 30.11
C VAL A 183 -0.09 14.66 29.67
N PRO A 184 0.93 15.44 30.08
CA PRO A 184 2.34 15.06 29.86
C PRO A 184 2.63 13.62 30.30
N GLY A 185 3.47 12.90 29.56
CA GLY A 185 3.89 11.54 29.90
C GLY A 185 2.90 10.41 29.56
N CYS A 186 1.65 10.66 29.15
CA CYS A 186 0.69 9.60 28.81
C CYS A 186 0.92 8.88 27.46
N GLY A 187 2.04 9.16 26.78
CA GLY A 187 2.39 8.50 25.52
C GLY A 187 1.78 9.10 24.25
N LYS A 188 1.26 10.34 24.28
CA LYS A 188 0.66 11.01 23.10
C LYS A 188 1.51 10.90 21.83
N SER A 189 2.79 11.26 21.92
CA SER A 189 3.70 11.25 20.77
C SER A 189 3.96 9.83 20.28
N THR A 190 4.11 8.87 21.20
CA THR A 190 4.28 7.45 20.87
C THR A 190 3.06 6.91 20.13
N VAL A 191 1.86 7.16 20.65
CA VAL A 191 0.60 6.76 20.00
C VAL A 191 0.41 7.47 18.67
N SER A 192 0.78 8.75 18.56
CA SER A 192 0.70 9.51 17.31
C SER A 192 1.58 8.92 16.22
N VAL A 193 2.81 8.50 16.56
CA VAL A 193 3.73 7.90 15.59
C VAL A 193 3.23 6.52 15.15
N GLU A 194 2.79 5.70 16.10
CA GLU A 194 2.24 4.37 15.82
C GLU A 194 0.96 4.46 14.96
N LEU A 195 0.05 5.37 15.29
CA LEU A 195 -1.18 5.61 14.54
C LEU A 195 -0.87 6.10 13.12
N ALA A 196 0.05 7.06 12.98
CA ALA A 196 0.42 7.59 11.68
C ALA A 196 1.04 6.52 10.77
N SER A 197 1.88 5.66 11.34
CA SER A 197 2.44 4.50 10.63
C SER A 197 1.34 3.57 10.11
N ARG A 198 0.37 3.21 10.96
CA ARG A 198 -0.74 2.30 10.60
C ARG A 198 -1.71 2.91 9.59
N MET A 199 -2.00 4.20 9.69
CA MET A 199 -2.92 4.91 8.79
C MET A 199 -2.23 5.46 7.52
N GLN A 200 -0.92 5.22 7.35
CA GLN A 200 -0.11 5.78 6.27
C GLN A 200 -0.19 7.32 6.19
N ILE A 201 -0.30 7.99 7.34
CA ILE A 201 -0.27 9.45 7.42
C ILE A 201 1.19 9.89 7.32
N ILE A 202 1.54 10.46 6.16
CA ILE A 202 2.92 10.85 5.84
C ILE A 202 3.37 12.07 6.66
N ARG A 203 2.43 12.92 7.08
CA ARG A 203 2.71 14.18 7.78
C ARG A 203 2.19 14.14 9.21
N THR A 204 3.10 14.09 10.17
CA THR A 204 2.84 14.32 11.59
C THR A 204 3.54 15.59 12.03
N GLN A 205 2.91 16.39 12.88
CA GLN A 205 3.48 17.62 13.43
C GLN A 205 3.13 17.75 14.91
N SER A 206 4.09 18.18 15.73
CA SER A 206 3.86 18.44 17.15
C SER A 206 3.07 19.73 17.32
N THR A 207 1.96 19.66 18.06
CA THR A 207 1.16 20.84 18.40
C THR A 207 1.90 21.76 19.38
N ASP A 208 2.86 21.24 20.15
CA ASP A 208 3.70 22.07 21.02
C ASP A 208 4.64 22.95 20.18
N MET A 209 5.16 22.44 19.05
CA MET A 209 5.96 23.25 18.12
C MET A 209 5.12 24.34 17.47
N LEU A 210 3.89 24.02 17.07
CA LEU A 210 2.95 25.02 16.55
C LEU A 210 2.64 26.08 17.61
N ARG A 211 2.44 25.69 18.88
CA ARG A 211 2.21 26.64 19.99
C ARG A 211 3.38 27.60 20.13
N GLU A 212 4.63 27.13 20.04
CA GLU A 212 5.81 27.99 20.19
C GLU A 212 5.95 29.00 19.04
N VAL A 213 5.69 28.56 17.80
CA VAL A 213 5.65 29.47 16.65
C VAL A 213 4.56 30.53 16.80
N MET A 214 3.35 30.10 17.17
CA MET A 214 2.22 31.03 17.39
C MET A 214 2.49 32.00 18.53
N ARG A 215 3.14 31.55 19.61
CA ARG A 215 3.54 32.37 20.76
C ARG A 215 4.50 33.50 20.38
N MET A 216 5.43 33.25 19.44
CA MET A 216 6.32 34.29 18.91
C MET A 216 5.59 35.30 18.02
N MET A 217 4.59 34.86 17.27
CA MET A 217 3.84 35.71 16.33
C MET A 217 2.74 36.53 17.01
N MET A 218 2.18 36.05 18.12
CA MET A 218 1.05 36.67 18.82
C MET A 218 1.46 37.16 20.21
N PRO A 219 1.40 38.48 20.49
CA PRO A 219 1.63 39.04 21.82
C PRO A 219 0.73 38.41 22.89
N GLU A 220 1.25 38.25 24.11
CA GLU A 220 0.52 37.68 25.24
C GLU A 220 -0.81 38.39 25.54
N ARG A 221 -0.85 39.70 25.37
CA ARG A 221 -2.07 40.51 25.56
C ARG A 221 -3.23 40.12 24.62
N LEU A 222 -2.93 39.59 23.43
CA LEU A 222 -3.94 39.19 22.45
C LEU A 222 -4.34 37.73 22.57
N SER A 223 -3.45 36.88 23.09
CA SER A 223 -3.72 35.44 23.23
C SER A 223 -2.98 34.86 24.44
N PRO A 224 -3.39 35.18 25.68
CA PRO A 224 -2.68 34.79 26.89
C PRO A 224 -2.59 33.26 27.05
N VAL A 225 -3.60 32.53 26.55
CA VAL A 225 -3.65 31.05 26.54
C VAL A 225 -2.42 30.42 25.87
N LEU A 226 -1.86 31.06 24.82
CA LEU A 226 -0.68 30.55 24.12
C LEU A 226 0.61 30.68 24.95
N HIS A 227 0.65 31.65 25.87
CA HIS A 227 1.83 31.97 26.70
C HIS A 227 1.84 31.21 28.03
N THR A 228 0.68 30.72 28.47
CA THR A 228 0.57 29.84 29.64
C THR A 228 0.90 28.37 29.33
N SER A 229 1.23 27.59 30.37
CA SER A 229 1.35 26.14 30.24
C SER A 229 -0.02 25.50 29.99
N SER A 230 -0.07 24.35 29.32
CA SER A 230 -1.33 23.62 29.08
C SER A 230 -2.08 23.26 30.37
N PHE A 231 -1.37 23.19 31.51
CA PHE A 231 -1.95 22.93 32.82
C PHE A 231 -2.62 24.18 33.42
N ASN A 232 -2.04 25.37 33.20
CA ASN A 232 -2.58 26.64 33.68
C ASN A 232 -3.43 27.37 32.64
N ALA A 233 -3.53 26.84 31.41
CA ALA A 233 -4.27 27.48 30.32
C ALA A 233 -5.72 27.83 30.68
N TRP A 234 -6.34 27.05 31.58
CA TRP A 234 -7.71 27.29 32.05
C TRP A 234 -7.87 28.64 32.77
N THR A 235 -6.82 29.17 33.43
CA THR A 235 -6.88 30.46 34.12
C THR A 235 -6.88 31.64 33.16
N ALA A 236 -6.45 31.42 31.92
CA ALA A 236 -6.33 32.42 30.87
C ALA A 236 -7.39 32.24 29.76
N LEU A 237 -8.27 31.25 29.89
CA LEU A 237 -9.42 31.11 28.99
C LEU A 237 -10.34 32.32 29.22
N PRO A 238 -10.85 32.94 28.14
CA PRO A 238 -11.93 33.91 28.29
C PRO A 238 -13.10 33.20 28.99
N GLU A 239 -13.74 33.87 29.95
CA GLU A 239 -14.99 33.39 30.53
C GLU A 239 -15.95 33.10 29.37
N SER A 240 -16.21 31.83 29.11
CA SER A 240 -17.10 31.43 28.04
C SER A 240 -18.49 31.93 28.39
N ASP A 241 -19.07 32.78 27.55
CA ASP A 241 -20.51 33.01 27.52
C ASP A 241 -21.21 31.66 27.63
N SER A 242 -21.91 31.44 28.74
CA SER A 242 -22.55 30.20 29.16
C SER A 242 -23.66 29.70 28.21
N ASN A 243 -23.88 30.37 27.07
CA ASN A 243 -24.90 30.05 26.08
C ASN A 243 -24.41 29.24 24.87
N ALA A 244 -23.10 29.01 24.68
CA ALA A 244 -22.62 28.26 23.51
C ALA A 244 -22.74 26.72 23.65
N ALA A 245 -22.97 26.22 24.87
CA ALA A 245 -23.03 24.78 25.14
C ALA A 245 -24.33 24.10 24.66
N ASP A 246 -25.40 24.86 24.41
CA ASP A 246 -26.71 24.30 24.02
C ASP A 246 -26.86 24.02 22.52
N HIS A 247 -25.98 24.57 21.66
CA HIS A 247 -26.15 24.43 20.21
C HIS A 247 -25.74 23.04 19.66
N TYR A 248 -24.96 22.26 20.41
CA TYR A 248 -24.49 20.93 19.97
C TYR A 248 -25.37 19.76 20.43
N ARG A 249 -26.41 19.99 21.22
CA ARG A 249 -27.35 18.93 21.66
C ARG A 249 -28.50 18.67 20.67
N ALA A 250 -28.64 19.45 19.61
CA ALA A 250 -29.76 19.33 18.67
C ALA A 250 -29.47 18.42 17.44
N VAL A 251 -28.30 17.79 17.35
CA VAL A 251 -27.98 16.88 16.24
C VAL A 251 -27.34 15.60 16.79
N ALA A 252 -28.17 14.76 17.40
CA ALA A 252 -27.91 13.35 17.66
C ALA A 252 -29.22 12.56 17.50
#